data_AF-A0A674HFY5-F1
#
_entry.id   AF-A0A674HFY5-F1
#
_cell.length_a   1.000
_cell.length_b   1.000
_cell.length_c   1.000
_cell.angle_alpha   90.00
_cell.angle_beta   90.00
_cell.angle_gamma   90.00
#
_symmetry.space_group_name_H-M   'P 1'
#
loop_
_entity.id
_entity.type
_entity.pdbx_description
1 polymer ?
#
loop_
_entity_poly.entity_id
_entity_poly.type
_entity_poly.pdbx_seq_one_letter_code
_entity_poly.pdbx_strand_id
1 'polypeptide(L)'
;MSPPVPALTPEQKKELAAIAQRIVAPGKGILAADESTGSIAKRLSSVGAENTEENRRWYRQLLFTADKRVEPCIGGVILFHETMYQKADDGRPFPQVIRDKGALVGIKVDKGVVPLAGTNGETTTQGLDGLMERCAQYKKDGADFAKWRCVLKISAHTPTRLAVMENANVLARYASICQQNGIVPIVEPEILPDGDHDLKTCQYVTEKVLAAVYKALSDHHVYLEGTLLKPNMVTGGHACATKYSPEEIAMATVTALRRTVPPAVPGITFLSGGQSEEEASLNLNAINRCPLPRPWALTFSYGRALQASALKAWAGKKDNTKVAQEEYVKRALTNSLLAHLACEKGSWGPHLIIVPTSVMLNWEMELKRWCPGFKILTYYGAQKERRLKRQGWTKPNAFHVCITSYKLVLHTWAHLGTPGHTWAVFWGFLGDF
;
A
#
# COMPACT_ATOMS: atom_id res chain seq x y z
N MET A 1 -22.74 31.35 16.78
CA MET A 1 -21.63 31.04 15.87
C MET A 1 -21.93 31.74 14.56
N SER A 2 -20.99 32.49 14.00
CA SER A 2 -21.14 33.08 12.66
C SER A 2 -21.40 31.98 11.62
N PRO A 3 -22.11 32.26 10.52
CA PRO A 3 -22.32 31.26 9.47
C PRO A 3 -20.96 30.75 8.99
N PRO A 4 -20.77 29.42 8.87
CA PRO A 4 -19.49 28.87 8.45
C PRO A 4 -19.20 29.33 7.01
N VAL A 5 -18.05 29.96 6.80
CA VAL A 5 -17.53 30.22 5.45
C VAL A 5 -17.07 28.86 4.90
N PRO A 6 -17.69 28.31 3.85
CA PRO A 6 -17.33 26.99 3.36
C PRO A 6 -15.92 27.00 2.78
N ALA A 7 -15.05 26.10 3.24
CA ALA A 7 -13.70 25.97 2.70
C ALA A 7 -13.68 25.47 1.25
N LEU A 8 -14.68 24.68 0.83
CA LEU A 8 -14.73 24.04 -0.49
C LEU A 8 -16.13 24.13 -1.08
N THR A 9 -16.21 24.32 -2.40
CA THR A 9 -17.46 24.20 -3.15
C THR A 9 -17.89 22.73 -3.29
N PRO A 10 -19.16 22.44 -3.63
CA PRO A 10 -19.62 21.08 -3.92
C PRO A 10 -18.80 20.37 -5.01
N GLU A 11 -18.36 21.10 -6.04
CA GLU A 11 -17.57 20.58 -7.16
C GLU A 11 -16.17 20.17 -6.70
N GLN A 12 -15.51 21.00 -5.88
CA GLN A 12 -14.22 20.68 -5.28
C GLN A 12 -14.32 19.45 -4.36
N LYS A 13 -15.38 19.37 -3.55
CA LYS A 13 -15.64 18.19 -2.71
C LYS A 13 -15.82 16.92 -3.54
N LYS A 14 -16.58 17.00 -4.65
CA LYS A 14 -16.81 15.88 -5.57
C LYS A 14 -15.50 15.42 -6.22
N GLU A 15 -14.66 16.35 -6.66
CA GLU A 15 -13.35 16.03 -7.25
C GLU A 15 -12.47 15.28 -6.25
N LEU A 16 -12.27 15.84 -5.06
CA LEU A 16 -11.40 15.25 -4.03
C LEU A 16 -11.89 13.88 -3.58
N ALA A 17 -13.20 13.72 -3.37
CA ALA A 17 -13.77 12.43 -2.99
C ALA A 17 -13.61 11.37 -4.09
N ALA A 18 -13.81 11.74 -5.35
CA ALA A 18 -13.62 10.84 -6.48
C ALA A 18 -12.15 10.40 -6.64
N ILE A 19 -11.20 11.31 -6.44
CA ILE A 19 -9.76 10.99 -6.43
C ILE A 19 -9.45 10.02 -5.29
N ALA A 20 -9.85 10.33 -4.06
CA ALA A 20 -9.56 9.51 -2.88
C ALA A 20 -10.12 8.08 -3.05
N GLN A 21 -11.36 7.93 -3.50
CA GLN A 21 -11.98 6.62 -3.76
C GLN A 21 -11.28 5.82 -4.86
N ARG A 22 -10.78 6.47 -5.91
CA ARG A 22 -10.02 5.80 -6.98
C ARG A 22 -8.68 5.25 -6.49
N ILE A 23 -8.01 5.97 -5.59
CA ILE A 23 -6.72 5.53 -5.01
C ILE A 23 -6.91 4.23 -4.22
N VAL A 24 -7.96 4.14 -3.41
CA VAL A 24 -8.24 2.99 -2.53
C VAL A 24 -9.32 2.06 -3.06
N ALA A 25 -9.50 2.05 -4.39
CA ALA A 25 -10.48 1.18 -5.01
C ALA A 25 -10.24 -0.29 -4.61
N PRO A 26 -11.30 -1.10 -4.50
CA PRO A 26 -11.26 -2.56 -4.49
C PRO A 26 -9.99 -3.21 -5.10
N GLY A 27 -9.14 -3.80 -4.24
CA GLY A 27 -7.91 -4.52 -4.65
C GLY A 27 -6.67 -3.65 -4.89
N LYS A 28 -6.81 -2.32 -4.79
CA LYS A 28 -5.73 -1.36 -5.04
C LYS A 28 -5.10 -0.83 -3.76
N GLY A 29 -3.81 -0.56 -3.85
CA GLY A 29 -3.06 0.22 -2.87
C GLY A 29 -2.11 1.20 -3.55
N ILE A 30 -1.12 1.68 -2.78
CA ILE A 30 -0.22 2.74 -3.20
C ILE A 30 1.23 2.25 -3.18
N LEU A 31 1.95 2.50 -4.28
CA LEU A 31 3.42 2.42 -4.31
C LEU A 31 3.99 3.73 -3.77
N ALA A 32 4.70 3.69 -2.64
CA ALA A 32 5.42 4.84 -2.10
C ALA A 32 6.85 4.84 -2.63
N ALA A 33 7.10 5.56 -3.73
CA ALA A 33 8.40 5.72 -4.40
C ALA A 33 8.97 7.15 -4.22
N ASP A 34 8.66 7.75 -3.08
CA ASP A 34 8.91 9.15 -2.74
C ASP A 34 10.13 9.35 -1.83
N GLU A 35 11.06 8.40 -1.86
CA GLU A 35 12.32 8.54 -1.12
C GLU A 35 13.09 9.76 -1.64
N SER A 36 13.45 10.66 -0.72
CA SER A 36 14.35 11.77 -1.02
C SER A 36 15.74 11.26 -1.44
N THR A 37 16.55 12.14 -2.02
CA THR A 37 17.93 11.81 -2.44
C THR A 37 18.75 11.16 -1.31
N GLY A 38 18.62 11.63 -0.07
CA GLY A 38 19.29 11.04 1.09
C GLY A 38 18.70 9.70 1.53
N SER A 39 17.37 9.53 1.46
CA SER A 39 16.71 8.28 1.83
C SER A 39 16.97 7.16 0.82
N ILE A 40 16.94 7.45 -0.49
CA ILE A 40 17.23 6.47 -1.53
C ILE A 40 18.72 6.11 -1.58
N ALA A 41 19.62 7.03 -1.19
CA ALA A 41 21.05 6.73 -1.07
C ALA A 41 21.32 5.50 -0.19
N LYS A 42 20.67 5.43 0.98
CA LYS A 42 20.78 4.29 1.91
C LYS A 42 20.30 2.98 1.28
N ARG A 43 19.25 3.05 0.45
CA ARG A 43 18.72 1.89 -0.26
C ARG A 43 19.66 1.41 -1.36
N LEU A 44 20.13 2.32 -2.22
CA LEU A 44 21.06 1.98 -3.30
C LEU A 44 22.37 1.41 -2.77
N SER A 45 22.92 2.03 -1.70
CA SER A 45 24.13 1.54 -1.03
C SER A 45 23.97 0.11 -0.49
N SER A 46 22.79 -0.27 0.02
CA SER A 46 22.55 -1.64 0.53
C SER A 46 22.65 -2.75 -0.52
N VAL A 47 22.61 -2.39 -1.82
CA VAL A 47 22.76 -3.32 -2.94
C VAL A 47 24.00 -3.00 -3.79
N GLY A 48 24.90 -2.15 -3.29
CA GLY A 48 26.13 -1.77 -3.99
C GLY A 48 25.92 -0.86 -5.21
N ALA A 49 24.75 -0.23 -5.35
CA ALA A 49 24.48 0.71 -6.44
C ALA A 49 24.86 2.14 -6.06
N GLU A 50 25.43 2.89 -7.00
CA GLU A 50 25.79 4.30 -6.80
C GLU A 50 24.55 5.21 -6.79
N ASN A 51 24.55 6.24 -5.94
CA ASN A 51 23.45 7.21 -5.86
C ASN A 51 23.59 8.37 -6.85
N THR A 52 23.49 8.07 -8.14
CA THR A 52 23.41 9.08 -9.22
C THR A 52 21.96 9.40 -9.58
N GLU A 53 21.73 10.55 -10.20
CA GLU A 53 20.39 10.90 -10.71
C GLU A 53 19.88 9.85 -11.71
N GLU A 54 20.75 9.36 -12.59
CA GLU A 54 20.39 8.34 -13.58
C GLU A 54 20.00 7.01 -12.93
N ASN A 55 20.76 6.55 -11.91
CA ASN A 55 20.39 5.32 -11.19
C ASN A 55 19.07 5.47 -10.44
N ARG A 56 18.78 6.66 -9.89
CA ARG A 56 17.47 6.96 -9.30
C ARG A 56 16.39 6.94 -10.37
N ARG A 57 16.55 7.66 -11.48
CA ARG A 57 15.60 7.70 -12.60
C ARG A 57 15.24 6.30 -13.06
N TRP A 58 16.26 5.50 -13.34
CA TRP A 58 16.07 4.18 -13.90
C TRP A 58 15.50 3.18 -12.89
N TYR A 59 15.91 3.22 -11.62
CA TYR A 59 15.24 2.42 -10.59
C TYR A 59 13.73 2.75 -10.49
N ARG A 60 13.36 4.03 -10.64
CA ARG A 60 11.95 4.44 -10.69
C ARG A 60 11.25 3.98 -11.98
N GLN A 61 11.91 4.11 -13.13
CA GLN A 61 11.42 3.58 -14.40
C GLN A 61 11.13 2.09 -14.31
N LEU A 62 12.02 1.31 -13.69
CA LEU A 62 11.87 -0.13 -13.51
C LEU A 62 10.52 -0.45 -12.84
N LEU A 63 10.18 0.25 -11.76
CA LEU A 63 8.91 0.08 -11.05
C LEU A 63 7.71 0.53 -11.90
N PHE A 64 7.79 1.69 -12.54
CA PHE A 64 6.65 2.29 -13.25
C PHE A 64 6.36 1.63 -14.61
N THR A 65 7.36 0.98 -15.19
CA THR A 65 7.24 0.27 -16.48
C THR A 65 7.08 -1.24 -16.33
N ALA A 66 6.98 -1.75 -15.10
CA ALA A 66 6.58 -3.14 -14.85
C ALA A 66 5.27 -3.44 -15.57
N ASP A 67 5.05 -4.68 -16.02
CA ASP A 67 3.97 -4.99 -16.96
C ASP A 67 2.54 -4.82 -16.38
N LYS A 68 1.52 -5.07 -17.21
CA LYS A 68 0.12 -4.76 -16.90
C LYS A 68 -0.46 -5.48 -15.68
N ARG A 69 0.22 -6.53 -15.17
CA ARG A 69 -0.22 -7.26 -13.96
C ARG A 69 -0.36 -6.35 -12.73
N VAL A 70 0.34 -5.22 -12.68
CA VAL A 70 0.27 -4.28 -11.54
C VAL A 70 -0.90 -3.28 -11.63
N GLU A 71 -1.52 -3.10 -12.81
CA GLU A 71 -2.61 -2.14 -13.03
C GLU A 71 -3.84 -2.35 -12.10
N PRO A 72 -4.31 -3.59 -11.85
CA PRO A 72 -5.37 -3.83 -10.87
C PRO A 72 -4.89 -3.72 -9.41
N CYS A 73 -3.57 -3.63 -9.17
CA CYS A 73 -2.98 -3.62 -7.83
C CYS A 73 -2.68 -2.20 -7.32
N ILE A 74 -2.38 -1.27 -8.22
CA ILE A 74 -1.89 0.06 -7.87
C ILE A 74 -2.92 1.11 -8.25
N GLY A 75 -3.46 1.80 -7.23
CA GLY A 75 -4.38 2.93 -7.39
C GLY A 75 -3.67 4.27 -7.41
N GLY A 76 -2.49 4.35 -6.79
CA GLY A 76 -1.66 5.54 -6.83
C GLY A 76 -0.17 5.27 -6.64
N VAL A 77 0.67 6.20 -7.09
CA VAL A 77 2.12 6.16 -6.89
C VAL A 77 2.56 7.50 -6.30
N ILE A 78 3.25 7.47 -5.15
CA ILE A 78 3.83 8.68 -4.53
C ILE A 78 5.22 8.88 -5.10
N LEU A 79 5.47 10.06 -5.66
CA LEU A 79 6.74 10.47 -6.22
C LEU A 79 7.48 11.45 -5.31
N PHE A 80 8.80 11.49 -5.46
CA PHE A 80 9.62 12.60 -5.00
C PHE A 80 9.69 13.69 -6.09
N HIS A 81 10.00 14.93 -5.71
CA HIS A 81 10.05 16.07 -6.64
C HIS A 81 10.94 15.80 -7.87
N GLU A 82 12.14 15.24 -7.67
CA GLU A 82 13.03 14.86 -8.78
C GLU A 82 12.33 13.92 -9.78
N THR A 83 11.65 12.89 -9.28
CA THR A 83 10.96 11.88 -10.11
C THR A 83 9.73 12.43 -10.82
N MET A 84 9.05 13.44 -10.27
CA MET A 84 7.91 14.10 -10.92
C MET A 84 8.27 14.66 -12.30
N TYR A 85 9.52 15.11 -12.48
CA TYR A 85 10.01 15.76 -13.70
C TYR A 85 10.98 14.90 -14.52
N GLN A 86 11.21 13.67 -14.09
CA GLN A 86 11.99 12.69 -14.85
C GLN A 86 11.15 12.00 -15.93
N LYS A 87 11.86 11.42 -16.91
CA LYS A 87 11.28 10.73 -18.06
C LYS A 87 11.75 9.28 -18.14
N ALA A 88 10.90 8.44 -18.71
CA ALA A 88 11.28 7.12 -19.15
C ALA A 88 12.16 7.18 -20.41
N ASP A 89 12.78 6.06 -20.77
CA ASP A 89 13.67 5.93 -21.94
C ASP A 89 12.93 6.22 -23.26
N ASP A 90 11.61 6.00 -23.30
CA ASP A 90 10.75 6.33 -24.45
C ASP A 90 10.35 7.82 -24.51
N GLY A 91 10.91 8.66 -23.63
CA GLY A 91 10.68 10.10 -23.56
C GLY A 91 9.41 10.52 -22.83
N ARG A 92 8.54 9.59 -22.42
CA ARG A 92 7.32 9.95 -21.65
C ARG A 92 7.68 10.40 -20.24
N PRO A 93 7.08 11.49 -19.72
CA PRO A 93 7.17 11.85 -18.31
C PRO A 93 6.63 10.73 -17.42
N PHE A 94 7.23 10.49 -16.26
CA PHE A 94 6.74 9.46 -15.33
C PHE A 94 5.27 9.64 -14.91
N PRO A 95 4.74 10.86 -14.69
CA PRO A 95 3.30 11.05 -14.46
C PRO A 95 2.43 10.44 -15.57
N GLN A 96 2.86 10.54 -16.83
CA GLN A 96 2.14 9.94 -17.97
C GLN A 96 2.25 8.41 -17.95
N VAL A 97 3.44 7.86 -17.72
CA VAL A 97 3.66 6.40 -17.62
C VAL A 97 2.75 5.77 -16.56
N ILE A 98 2.59 6.43 -15.42
CA ILE A 98 1.74 5.97 -14.31
C ILE A 98 0.26 6.05 -14.68
N ARG A 99 -0.18 7.15 -15.33
CA ARG A 99 -1.57 7.33 -15.77
C ARG A 99 -1.98 6.38 -16.87
N ASP A 100 -1.08 6.07 -17.81
CA ASP A 100 -1.31 5.09 -18.88
C ASP A 100 -1.59 3.68 -18.33
N LYS A 101 -1.18 3.41 -17.08
CA LYS A 101 -1.45 2.19 -16.31
C LYS A 101 -2.68 2.29 -15.40
N GLY A 102 -3.43 3.38 -15.48
CA GLY A 102 -4.65 3.60 -14.71
C GLY A 102 -4.43 3.95 -13.23
N ALA A 103 -3.19 4.26 -12.81
CA ALA A 103 -2.88 4.74 -11.48
C ALA A 103 -2.86 6.28 -11.42
N LEU A 104 -3.15 6.82 -10.24
CA LEU A 104 -3.05 8.25 -9.98
C LEU A 104 -1.63 8.63 -9.55
N VAL A 105 -1.25 9.88 -9.79
CA VAL A 105 0.08 10.39 -9.45
C VAL A 105 -0.02 11.19 -8.16
N GLY A 106 0.87 10.88 -7.22
CA GLY A 106 0.97 11.56 -5.94
C GLY A 106 2.35 12.19 -5.75
N ILE A 107 2.44 13.20 -4.89
CA ILE A 107 3.68 13.93 -4.64
C ILE A 107 3.95 14.09 -3.14
N LYS A 108 5.17 13.77 -2.69
CA LYS A 108 5.63 14.13 -1.34
C LYS A 108 5.93 15.61 -1.27
N VAL A 109 5.28 16.33 -0.36
CA VAL A 109 5.38 17.80 -0.28
C VAL A 109 6.04 18.31 1.00
N ASP A 110 6.17 17.46 2.03
CA ASP A 110 6.92 17.81 3.23
C ASP A 110 8.43 17.96 2.94
N LYS A 111 9.08 18.85 3.68
CA LYS A 111 10.52 19.15 3.61
C LYS A 111 11.30 18.48 4.75
N GLY A 112 10.78 17.36 5.28
CA GLY A 112 11.41 16.57 6.33
C GLY A 112 11.12 17.04 7.75
N VAL A 113 11.61 16.27 8.71
CA VAL A 113 11.42 16.50 10.14
C VAL A 113 12.44 17.51 10.69
N VAL A 114 12.04 18.26 11.70
CA VAL A 114 12.89 19.19 12.45
C VAL A 114 12.69 18.97 13.96
N PRO A 115 13.75 19.14 14.79
CA PRO A 115 13.66 18.88 16.21
C PRO A 115 12.73 19.88 16.92
N LEU A 116 12.00 19.41 17.93
CA LEU A 116 11.24 20.27 18.84
C LEU A 116 12.11 20.65 20.04
N ALA A 117 12.45 21.94 20.15
CA ALA A 117 13.23 22.43 21.28
C ALA A 117 12.55 22.13 22.62
N GLY A 118 13.34 21.71 23.62
CA GLY A 118 12.82 21.34 24.94
C GLY A 118 12.18 19.94 25.01
N THR A 119 12.28 19.13 23.97
CA THR A 119 11.80 17.73 23.95
C THR A 119 12.94 16.72 23.90
N ASN A 120 12.68 15.47 24.27
CA ASN A 120 13.67 14.39 24.23
C ASN A 120 13.74 13.73 22.84
N GLY A 121 14.38 14.43 21.88
CA GLY A 121 14.59 13.91 20.53
C GLY A 121 13.30 13.76 19.72
N GLU A 122 12.25 14.54 20.05
CA GLU A 122 11.01 14.57 19.27
C GLU A 122 11.10 15.59 18.14
N THR A 123 10.20 15.46 17.17
CA THR A 123 10.23 16.26 15.95
C THR A 123 8.84 16.78 15.58
N THR A 124 8.80 17.91 14.87
CA THR A 124 7.69 18.27 13.97
C THR A 124 8.19 18.15 12.53
N THR A 125 7.36 18.51 11.56
CA THR A 125 7.70 18.42 10.13
C THR A 125 7.51 19.78 9.47
N GLN A 126 8.44 20.18 8.62
CA GLN A 126 8.43 21.47 7.95
C GLN A 126 8.00 21.37 6.48
N GLY A 127 7.65 22.51 5.88
CA GLY A 127 7.37 22.62 4.44
C GLY A 127 6.09 23.34 4.05
N LEU A 128 5.41 24.01 5.00
CA LEU A 128 4.18 24.77 4.74
C LEU A 128 4.46 26.06 3.93
N ASP A 129 5.64 26.65 4.10
CA ASP A 129 6.04 27.85 3.37
C ASP A 129 6.10 27.58 1.86
N GLY A 130 5.30 28.34 1.10
CA GLY A 130 5.13 28.19 -0.33
C GLY A 130 4.37 26.92 -0.75
N LEU A 131 3.70 26.24 0.18
CA LEU A 131 3.01 24.97 -0.13
C LEU A 131 1.82 25.18 -1.07
N MET A 132 1.12 26.31 -0.98
CA MET A 132 -0.04 26.60 -1.83
C MET A 132 0.37 26.68 -3.30
N GLU A 133 1.41 27.45 -3.61
CA GLU A 133 1.96 27.62 -4.96
C GLU A 133 2.53 26.30 -5.48
N ARG A 134 3.23 25.55 -4.62
CA ARG A 134 3.74 24.22 -4.98
C ARG A 134 2.62 23.24 -5.30
N CYS A 135 1.55 23.20 -4.51
CA CYS A 135 0.40 22.34 -4.77
C CYS A 135 -0.30 22.70 -6.08
N ALA A 136 -0.52 23.99 -6.36
CA ALA A 136 -1.08 24.45 -7.63
C ALA A 136 -0.21 23.99 -8.82
N GLN A 137 1.11 24.16 -8.71
CA GLN A 137 2.06 23.74 -9.74
C GLN A 137 2.04 22.21 -9.93
N TYR A 138 2.09 21.43 -8.84
CA TYR A 138 2.02 19.97 -8.95
C TYR A 138 0.69 19.47 -9.52
N LYS A 139 -0.43 20.13 -9.19
CA LYS A 139 -1.73 19.80 -9.79
C LYS A 139 -1.70 20.01 -11.30
N LYS A 140 -1.15 21.15 -11.76
CA LYS A 140 -0.94 21.44 -13.19
C LYS A 140 -0.02 20.42 -13.87
N ASP A 141 1.01 19.96 -13.16
CA ASP A 141 1.97 18.97 -13.66
C ASP A 141 1.43 17.53 -13.57
N GLY A 142 0.20 17.35 -13.05
CA GLY A 142 -0.52 16.10 -13.07
C GLY A 142 -0.44 15.27 -11.80
N ALA A 143 -0.19 15.86 -10.63
CA ALA A 143 -0.42 15.20 -9.34
C ALA A 143 -1.86 15.40 -8.86
N ASP A 144 -2.50 14.33 -8.39
CA ASP A 144 -3.89 14.36 -7.87
C ASP A 144 -3.95 14.24 -6.34
N PHE A 145 -2.89 13.76 -5.73
CA PHE A 145 -2.80 13.60 -4.29
C PHE A 145 -1.39 13.93 -3.78
N ALA A 146 -1.27 14.17 -2.49
CA ALA A 146 0.00 14.49 -1.85
C ALA A 146 0.22 13.64 -0.61
N LYS A 147 1.45 13.65 -0.11
CA LYS A 147 1.83 12.98 1.13
C LYS A 147 2.64 13.92 2.02
N TRP A 148 2.34 13.89 3.32
CA TRP A 148 3.10 14.58 4.35
C TRP A 148 3.31 13.68 5.56
N ARG A 149 4.58 13.45 5.91
CA ARG A 149 4.97 12.53 6.99
C ARG A 149 5.39 13.28 8.25
N CYS A 150 4.64 13.07 9.32
CA CYS A 150 5.03 13.38 10.69
C CYS A 150 5.56 12.14 11.40
N VAL A 151 6.41 12.33 12.41
CA VAL A 151 7.09 11.24 13.13
C VAL A 151 6.96 11.44 14.62
N LEU A 152 6.50 10.39 15.31
CA LEU A 152 6.41 10.32 16.76
C LEU A 152 7.15 9.08 17.25
N LYS A 153 7.66 9.13 18.48
CA LYS A 153 8.44 8.04 19.07
C LYS A 153 7.84 7.63 20.41
N ILE A 154 7.77 6.32 20.66
CA ILE A 154 7.38 5.78 21.98
C ILE A 154 8.63 5.63 22.84
N SER A 155 8.57 6.16 24.06
CA SER A 155 9.57 5.94 25.11
C SER A 155 8.92 6.16 26.49
N ALA A 156 9.71 6.13 27.56
CA ALA A 156 9.22 6.44 28.90
C ALA A 156 8.58 7.85 29.02
N HIS A 157 8.95 8.79 28.14
CA HIS A 157 8.48 10.18 28.20
C HIS A 157 7.94 10.72 26.87
N THR A 158 7.84 9.89 25.83
CA THR A 158 7.38 10.30 24.49
C THR A 158 6.30 9.35 23.97
N PRO A 159 5.34 9.82 23.15
CA PRO A 159 5.26 11.18 22.64
C PRO A 159 4.71 12.18 23.68
N THR A 160 5.33 13.35 23.78
CA THR A 160 4.84 14.41 24.67
C THR A 160 3.58 15.06 24.12
N ARG A 161 2.82 15.74 24.98
CA ARG A 161 1.66 16.53 24.56
C ARG A 161 2.02 17.57 23.50
N LEU A 162 3.21 18.20 23.61
CA LEU A 162 3.71 19.15 22.62
C LEU A 162 3.87 18.48 21.26
N ALA A 163 4.58 17.35 21.18
CA ALA A 163 4.80 16.64 19.93
C ALA A 163 3.49 16.17 19.28
N VAL A 164 2.54 15.64 20.07
CA VAL A 164 1.23 15.22 19.54
C VAL A 164 0.45 16.41 18.99
N MET A 165 0.35 17.52 19.73
CA MET A 165 -0.41 18.70 19.33
C MET A 165 0.19 19.36 18.08
N GLU A 166 1.51 19.55 18.06
CA GLU A 166 2.19 20.22 16.96
C GLU A 166 2.13 19.41 15.66
N ASN A 167 2.37 18.10 15.72
CA ASN A 167 2.27 17.25 14.53
C ASN A 167 0.82 17.13 14.02
N ALA A 168 -0.17 17.09 14.91
CA ALA A 168 -1.58 17.12 14.50
C ALA A 168 -1.94 18.44 13.80
N ASN A 169 -1.48 19.57 14.35
CA ASN A 169 -1.74 20.89 13.79
C ASN A 169 -1.08 21.08 12.41
N VAL A 170 0.19 20.68 12.25
CA VAL A 170 0.89 20.83 10.96
C VAL A 170 0.28 19.94 9.88
N LEU A 171 -0.15 18.72 10.21
CA LEU A 171 -0.88 17.84 9.30
C LEU A 171 -2.21 18.45 8.86
N ALA A 172 -2.93 19.11 9.76
CA ALA A 172 -4.19 19.77 9.43
C ALA A 172 -4.01 21.00 8.52
N ARG A 173 -2.98 21.81 8.77
CA ARG A 173 -2.57 22.92 7.88
C ARG A 173 -2.20 22.42 6.49
N TYR A 174 -1.37 21.37 6.42
CA TYR A 174 -1.00 20.71 5.17
C TYR A 174 -2.24 20.22 4.39
N ALA A 175 -3.14 19.52 5.08
CA ALA A 175 -4.33 18.96 4.47
C ALA A 175 -5.27 20.03 3.91
N SER A 176 -5.50 21.11 4.66
CA SER A 176 -6.29 22.25 4.20
C SER A 176 -5.70 22.87 2.93
N ILE A 177 -4.39 23.15 2.90
CA ILE A 177 -3.72 23.74 1.72
C ILE A 177 -3.81 22.84 0.49
N CYS A 178 -3.66 21.51 0.65
CA CYS A 178 -3.82 20.57 -0.46
C CYS A 178 -5.23 20.61 -1.05
N GLN A 179 -6.26 20.59 -0.19
CA GLN A 179 -7.65 20.58 -0.65
C GLN A 179 -8.04 21.86 -1.39
N GLN A 180 -7.51 23.02 -0.98
CA GLN A 180 -7.69 24.28 -1.73
C GLN A 180 -7.15 24.23 -3.16
N ASN A 181 -6.23 23.30 -3.45
CA ASN A 181 -5.58 23.15 -4.75
C ASN A 181 -6.02 21.88 -5.50
N GLY A 182 -7.14 21.27 -5.11
CA GLY A 182 -7.65 20.05 -5.77
C GLY A 182 -6.74 18.83 -5.61
N ILE A 183 -5.93 18.80 -4.54
CA ILE A 183 -5.03 17.69 -4.21
C ILE A 183 -5.56 16.98 -2.96
N VAL A 184 -5.73 15.66 -3.03
CA VAL A 184 -6.10 14.82 -1.88
C VAL A 184 -4.89 14.67 -0.93
N PRO A 185 -4.98 15.09 0.34
CA PRO A 185 -3.88 14.89 1.28
C PRO A 185 -3.91 13.49 1.90
N ILE A 186 -2.77 12.79 1.81
CA ILE A 186 -2.48 11.61 2.64
C ILE A 186 -1.83 12.11 3.93
N VAL A 187 -2.55 11.94 5.03
CA VAL A 187 -2.15 12.33 6.39
C VAL A 187 -1.36 11.19 7.01
N GLU A 188 -0.04 11.35 7.21
CA GLU A 188 0.85 10.30 7.73
C GLU A 188 1.43 10.66 9.11
N PRO A 189 0.71 10.37 10.22
CA PRO A 189 1.23 10.49 11.58
C PRO A 189 1.92 9.18 11.99
N GLU A 190 3.15 8.96 11.53
CA GLU A 190 3.88 7.71 11.81
C GLU A 190 4.37 7.67 13.27
N ILE A 191 3.90 6.69 14.03
CA ILE A 191 4.51 6.31 15.30
C ILE A 191 5.56 5.23 15.01
N LEU A 192 6.81 5.53 15.34
CA LEU A 192 7.93 4.64 15.08
C LEU A 192 7.85 3.37 15.93
N PRO A 193 8.20 2.20 15.35
CA PRO A 193 8.28 0.94 16.09
C PRO A 193 9.56 0.81 16.93
N ASP A 194 10.45 1.81 16.93
CA ASP A 194 11.66 1.82 17.75
C ASP A 194 11.33 1.73 19.25
N GLY A 195 11.98 0.81 19.96
CA GLY A 195 11.81 0.59 21.40
C GLY A 195 11.39 -0.85 21.74
N ASP A 196 11.25 -1.11 23.03
CA ASP A 196 10.89 -2.40 23.65
C ASP A 196 9.43 -2.47 24.12
N HIS A 197 8.65 -1.42 23.84
CA HIS A 197 7.25 -1.28 24.22
C HIS A 197 6.37 -2.42 23.67
N ASP A 198 5.34 -2.79 24.44
CA ASP A 198 4.41 -3.85 24.07
C ASP A 198 3.32 -3.38 23.09
N LEU A 199 2.51 -4.32 22.59
CA LEU A 199 1.43 -4.05 21.64
C LEU A 199 0.39 -3.07 22.22
N LYS A 200 0.09 -3.19 23.51
CA LYS A 200 -0.92 -2.36 24.20
C LYS A 200 -0.45 -0.91 24.32
N THR A 201 0.83 -0.69 24.59
CA THR A 201 1.44 0.63 24.63
C THR A 201 1.36 1.30 23.25
N CYS A 202 1.71 0.56 22.18
CA CYS A 202 1.56 1.06 20.82
C CYS A 202 0.08 1.40 20.50
N GLN A 203 -0.86 0.55 20.92
CA GLN A 203 -2.29 0.79 20.72
C GLN A 203 -2.75 2.07 21.42
N TYR A 204 -2.38 2.23 22.70
CA TYR A 204 -2.72 3.40 23.49
C TYR A 204 -2.19 4.68 22.84
N VAL A 205 -0.92 4.71 22.46
CA VAL A 205 -0.30 5.88 21.83
C VAL A 205 -0.95 6.17 20.48
N THR A 206 -1.21 5.14 19.67
CA THR A 206 -1.92 5.28 18.39
C THR A 206 -3.30 5.90 18.58
N GLU A 207 -4.07 5.46 19.57
CA GLU A 207 -5.39 6.03 19.87
C GLU A 207 -5.29 7.52 20.27
N LYS A 208 -4.31 7.89 21.10
CA LYS A 208 -4.13 9.30 21.52
C LYS A 208 -3.69 10.21 20.38
N VAL A 209 -2.76 9.73 19.55
CA VAL A 209 -2.27 10.49 18.39
C VAL A 209 -3.37 10.68 17.36
N LEU A 210 -4.08 9.61 16.97
CA LEU A 210 -5.14 9.70 15.97
C LEU A 210 -6.32 10.55 16.44
N ALA A 211 -6.70 10.48 17.71
CA ALA A 211 -7.72 11.37 18.26
C ALA A 211 -7.33 12.86 18.14
N ALA A 212 -6.07 13.19 18.45
CA ALA A 212 -5.56 14.56 18.29
C ALA A 212 -5.52 14.99 16.81
N VAL A 213 -5.09 14.09 15.92
CA VAL A 213 -5.07 14.34 14.46
C VAL A 213 -6.46 14.66 13.94
N TYR A 214 -7.47 13.81 14.19
CA TYR A 214 -8.82 14.06 13.67
C TYR A 214 -9.50 15.27 14.31
N LYS A 215 -9.19 15.59 15.57
CA LYS A 215 -9.61 16.85 16.18
C LYS A 215 -9.01 18.06 15.45
N ALA A 216 -7.70 18.03 15.16
CA ALA A 216 -7.05 19.10 14.40
C ALA A 216 -7.58 19.21 12.97
N LEU A 217 -7.80 18.09 12.26
CA LEU A 217 -8.43 18.09 10.93
C LEU A 217 -9.81 18.75 10.96
N SER A 218 -10.62 18.46 11.98
CA SER A 218 -11.91 19.10 12.19
C SER A 218 -11.78 20.61 12.43
N ASP A 219 -10.84 21.03 13.28
CA ASP A 219 -10.62 22.45 13.62
C ASP A 219 -10.17 23.27 12.41
N HIS A 220 -9.46 22.65 11.46
CA HIS A 220 -9.00 23.29 10.22
C HIS A 220 -9.95 23.06 9.03
N HIS A 221 -11.19 22.62 9.30
CA HIS A 221 -12.25 22.46 8.30
C HIS A 221 -11.90 21.49 7.16
N VAL A 222 -11.07 20.48 7.42
CA VAL A 222 -10.67 19.50 6.43
C VAL A 222 -11.84 18.60 6.06
N TYR A 223 -12.10 18.46 4.77
CA TYR A 223 -13.16 17.60 4.22
C TYR A 223 -12.68 16.14 4.18
N LEU A 224 -13.13 15.32 5.13
CA LEU A 224 -12.55 13.99 5.38
C LEU A 224 -12.72 13.00 4.22
N GLU A 225 -13.84 13.06 3.51
CA GLU A 225 -14.14 12.26 2.31
C GLU A 225 -13.15 12.53 1.17
N GLY A 226 -12.43 13.66 1.22
CA GLY A 226 -11.36 14.03 0.30
C GLY A 226 -9.97 13.87 0.90
N THR A 227 -9.77 12.97 1.86
CA THR A 227 -8.46 12.66 2.50
C THR A 227 -8.17 11.17 2.46
N LEU A 228 -6.94 10.77 2.81
CA LEU A 228 -6.62 9.39 3.21
C LEU A 228 -5.73 9.41 4.46
N LEU A 229 -5.79 8.37 5.29
CA LEU A 229 -4.89 8.21 6.43
C LEU A 229 -3.80 7.19 6.10
N LYS A 230 -2.55 7.51 6.42
CA LYS A 230 -1.41 6.58 6.35
C LYS A 230 -0.79 6.40 7.74
N PRO A 231 -1.39 5.55 8.60
CA PRO A 231 -0.86 5.31 9.92
C PRO A 231 0.13 4.14 9.90
N ASN A 232 0.89 3.99 10.98
CA ASN A 232 1.51 2.73 11.34
C ASN A 232 0.43 1.67 11.66
N MET A 233 0.76 0.39 11.46
CA MET A 233 0.04 -0.69 12.13
C MET A 233 0.36 -0.65 13.63
N VAL A 234 -0.54 -1.18 14.45
CA VAL A 234 -0.30 -1.30 15.89
C VAL A 234 0.47 -2.60 16.14
N THR A 235 1.76 -2.49 16.49
CA THR A 235 2.67 -3.62 16.71
C THR A 235 3.44 -3.45 18.02
N GLY A 236 4.01 -4.54 18.55
CA GLY A 236 5.08 -4.39 19.54
C GLY A 236 6.29 -3.67 18.95
N GLY A 237 7.07 -3.00 19.79
CA GLY A 237 8.31 -2.36 19.37
C GLY A 237 9.33 -3.37 18.84
N HIS A 238 10.28 -2.93 18.01
CA HIS A 238 11.27 -3.79 17.38
C HIS A 238 12.11 -4.59 18.41
N ALA A 239 12.38 -4.02 19.58
CA ALA A 239 13.10 -4.66 20.67
C ALA A 239 12.17 -5.35 21.68
N CYS A 240 10.86 -5.40 21.43
CA CYS A 240 9.91 -6.07 22.32
C CYS A 240 10.22 -7.58 22.35
N ALA A 241 10.41 -8.10 23.56
CA ALA A 241 10.67 -9.52 23.77
C ALA A 241 9.46 -10.41 23.41
N THR A 242 8.24 -9.85 23.54
CA THR A 242 7.01 -10.57 23.19
C THR A 242 6.75 -10.47 21.69
N LYS A 243 6.52 -11.61 21.04
CA LYS A 243 6.07 -11.67 19.64
C LYS A 243 4.56 -11.82 19.62
N TYR A 244 3.92 -11.10 18.70
CA TYR A 244 2.48 -11.08 18.54
C TYR A 244 2.12 -11.68 17.18
N SER A 245 1.02 -12.42 17.15
CA SER A 245 0.46 -12.96 15.91
C SER A 245 -0.11 -11.85 15.01
N PRO A 246 -0.22 -12.09 13.69
CA PRO A 246 -0.94 -11.18 12.79
C PRO A 246 -2.37 -10.88 13.24
N GLU A 247 -3.07 -11.83 13.86
CA GLU A 247 -4.43 -11.68 14.38
C GLU A 247 -4.49 -10.71 15.57
N GLU A 248 -3.51 -10.76 16.48
CA GLU A 248 -3.41 -9.80 17.59
C GLU A 248 -3.09 -8.39 17.09
N ILE A 249 -2.14 -8.27 16.16
CA ILE A 249 -1.80 -7.00 15.48
C ILE A 249 -3.04 -6.44 14.77
N ALA A 250 -3.80 -7.29 14.07
CA ALA A 250 -5.02 -6.91 13.38
C ALA A 250 -6.10 -6.41 14.35
N MET A 251 -6.33 -7.13 15.44
CA MET A 251 -7.32 -6.75 16.45
C MET A 251 -6.96 -5.39 17.10
N ALA A 252 -5.70 -5.21 17.49
CA ALA A 252 -5.22 -3.97 18.09
C ALA A 252 -5.31 -2.78 17.11
N THR A 253 -4.89 -3.00 15.85
CA THR A 253 -4.93 -1.99 14.79
C THR A 253 -6.36 -1.57 14.48
N VAL A 254 -7.25 -2.51 14.19
CA VAL A 254 -8.64 -2.20 13.84
C VAL A 254 -9.38 -1.59 15.02
N THR A 255 -9.09 -2.02 16.26
CA THR A 255 -9.67 -1.40 17.46
C THR A 255 -9.24 0.06 17.62
N ALA A 256 -7.95 0.37 17.47
CA ALA A 256 -7.44 1.74 17.57
C ALA A 256 -8.07 2.66 16.51
N LEU A 257 -8.19 2.19 15.26
CA LEU A 257 -8.84 2.93 14.17
C LEU A 257 -10.32 3.16 14.47
N ARG A 258 -11.06 2.12 14.89
CA ARG A 258 -12.49 2.23 15.25
C ARG A 258 -12.79 3.22 16.36
N ARG A 259 -11.84 3.42 17.27
CA ARG A 259 -11.99 4.36 18.39
C ARG A 259 -11.70 5.81 18.03
N THR A 260 -11.11 6.08 16.86
CA THR A 260 -10.51 7.40 16.57
C THR A 260 -10.80 7.96 15.19
N VAL A 261 -10.96 7.10 14.18
CA VAL A 261 -11.16 7.51 12.79
C VAL A 261 -12.66 7.69 12.52
N PRO A 262 -13.10 8.83 11.96
CA PRO A 262 -14.49 8.98 11.52
C PRO A 262 -14.81 8.15 10.26
N PRO A 263 -16.02 7.56 10.15
CA PRO A 263 -16.46 6.79 8.97
C PRO A 263 -16.39 7.52 7.62
N ALA A 264 -16.36 8.86 7.62
CA ALA A 264 -16.30 9.68 6.41
C ALA A 264 -14.97 9.54 5.64
N VAL A 265 -13.88 9.11 6.29
CA VAL A 265 -12.59 8.87 5.63
C VAL A 265 -12.75 7.74 4.60
N PRO A 266 -12.33 7.86 3.34
CA PRO A 266 -12.53 6.79 2.36
C PRO A 266 -11.66 5.56 2.61
N GLY A 267 -10.42 5.75 3.07
CA GLY A 267 -9.47 4.66 3.23
C GLY A 267 -8.27 4.95 4.10
N ILE A 268 -7.73 3.85 4.64
CA ILE A 268 -6.52 3.77 5.45
C ILE A 268 -5.48 3.01 4.65
N THR A 269 -4.38 3.66 4.31
CA THR A 269 -3.31 3.13 3.47
C THR A 269 -2.05 2.93 4.30
N PHE A 270 -1.91 1.78 4.97
CA PHE A 270 -0.86 1.56 5.96
C PHE A 270 0.56 1.74 5.40
N LEU A 271 1.43 2.39 6.18
CA LEU A 271 2.88 2.29 5.97
C LEU A 271 3.37 0.93 6.47
N SER A 272 4.37 0.34 5.80
CA SER A 272 4.97 -0.93 6.24
C SER A 272 5.98 -0.73 7.38
N GLY A 273 6.47 0.49 7.59
CA GLY A 273 7.49 0.77 8.60
C GLY A 273 8.71 -0.11 8.38
N GLY A 274 9.21 -0.74 9.45
CA GLY A 274 10.33 -1.68 9.46
C GLY A 274 10.00 -3.13 9.10
N GLN A 275 8.74 -3.46 8.82
CA GLN A 275 8.32 -4.83 8.53
C GLN A 275 9.00 -5.38 7.27
N SER A 276 9.27 -6.69 7.28
CA SER A 276 9.60 -7.40 6.05
C SER A 276 8.45 -7.35 5.05
N GLU A 277 8.76 -7.70 3.80
CA GLU A 277 7.76 -7.83 2.73
C GLU A 277 6.62 -8.78 3.14
N GLU A 278 6.97 -9.95 3.67
CA GLU A 278 5.98 -10.96 4.05
C GLU A 278 5.14 -10.54 5.25
N GLU A 279 5.77 -10.03 6.32
CA GLU A 279 5.05 -9.58 7.52
C GLU A 279 4.02 -8.49 7.19
N ALA A 280 4.40 -7.52 6.35
CA ALA A 280 3.49 -6.45 5.93
C ALA A 280 2.24 -7.02 5.23
N SER A 281 2.41 -8.00 4.35
CA SER A 281 1.28 -8.67 3.67
C SER A 281 0.42 -9.49 4.62
N LEU A 282 1.05 -10.29 5.50
CA LEU A 282 0.34 -11.12 6.47
C LEU A 282 -0.48 -10.27 7.44
N ASN A 283 0.09 -9.19 7.96
CA ASN A 283 -0.60 -8.27 8.86
C ASN A 283 -1.74 -7.52 8.15
N LEU A 284 -1.53 -7.05 6.92
CA LEU A 284 -2.60 -6.40 6.15
C LEU A 284 -3.77 -7.36 5.85
N ASN A 285 -3.45 -8.62 5.53
CA ASN A 285 -4.46 -9.66 5.33
C ASN A 285 -5.23 -9.94 6.62
N ALA A 286 -4.53 -10.08 7.76
CA ALA A 286 -5.16 -10.28 9.06
C ALA A 286 -6.06 -9.08 9.45
N ILE A 287 -5.61 -7.84 9.20
CA ILE A 287 -6.40 -6.61 9.39
C ILE A 287 -7.70 -6.67 8.57
N ASN A 288 -7.63 -7.10 7.31
CA ASN A 288 -8.80 -7.23 6.45
C ASN A 288 -9.71 -8.43 6.80
N ARG A 289 -9.22 -9.38 7.59
CA ARG A 289 -9.98 -10.52 8.11
C ARG A 289 -10.48 -10.32 9.54
N CYS A 290 -10.13 -9.19 10.16
CA CYS A 290 -10.58 -8.86 11.51
C CYS A 290 -12.12 -8.88 11.57
N PRO A 291 -12.72 -9.55 12.57
CA PRO A 291 -14.18 -9.70 12.66
C PRO A 291 -14.90 -8.41 13.12
N LEU A 292 -14.16 -7.34 13.43
CA LEU A 292 -14.75 -6.06 13.78
C LEU A 292 -15.20 -5.28 12.54
N PRO A 293 -16.28 -4.46 12.64
CA PRO A 293 -16.73 -3.63 11.53
C PRO A 293 -15.68 -2.59 11.11
N ARG A 294 -15.53 -2.38 9.80
CA ARG A 294 -14.51 -1.51 9.19
C ARG A 294 -15.16 -0.67 8.10
N PRO A 295 -15.58 0.58 8.38
CA PRO A 295 -16.30 1.41 7.40
C PRO A 295 -15.39 2.09 6.36
N TRP A 296 -14.10 1.73 6.32
CA TRP A 296 -13.07 2.30 5.44
C TRP A 296 -12.42 1.19 4.62
N ALA A 297 -11.91 1.53 3.44
CA ALA A 297 -10.96 0.66 2.76
C ALA A 297 -9.69 0.52 3.61
N LEU A 298 -9.20 -0.70 3.83
CA LEU A 298 -7.94 -0.98 4.54
C LEU A 298 -6.93 -1.57 3.56
N THR A 299 -5.99 -0.76 3.10
CA THR A 299 -5.03 -1.11 2.05
C THR A 299 -3.61 -0.65 2.39
N PHE A 300 -2.68 -0.77 1.44
CA PHE A 300 -1.27 -0.46 1.62
C PHE A 300 -0.85 0.88 1.02
N SER A 301 0.13 1.54 1.62
CA SER A 301 1.00 2.55 1.01
C SER A 301 2.46 2.21 1.31
N TYR A 302 3.00 1.27 0.54
CA TYR A 302 4.26 0.61 0.84
C TYR A 302 5.41 1.12 -0.01
N GLY A 303 6.52 1.41 0.67
CA GLY A 303 7.82 1.63 0.03
C GLY A 303 8.60 0.31 0.05
N ARG A 304 9.37 0.09 1.12
CA ARG A 304 10.21 -1.12 1.29
C ARG A 304 9.45 -2.43 1.05
N ALA A 305 8.23 -2.59 1.56
CA ALA A 305 7.48 -3.85 1.45
C ALA A 305 6.98 -4.21 0.02
N LEU A 306 7.16 -3.31 -0.95
CA LEU A 306 6.95 -3.55 -2.38
C LEU A 306 8.26 -3.56 -3.19
N GLN A 307 9.36 -3.11 -2.60
CA GLN A 307 10.56 -2.73 -3.33
C GLN A 307 11.81 -3.51 -2.91
N ALA A 308 11.84 -4.11 -1.71
CA ALA A 308 13.07 -4.67 -1.16
C ALA A 308 13.64 -5.79 -2.04
N SER A 309 12.80 -6.74 -2.45
CA SER A 309 13.22 -7.83 -3.33
C SER A 309 13.55 -7.35 -4.74
N ALA A 310 12.78 -6.40 -5.28
CA ALA A 310 13.04 -5.78 -6.58
C ALA A 310 14.38 -5.04 -6.62
N LEU A 311 14.68 -4.24 -5.59
CA LEU A 311 15.94 -3.52 -5.45
C LEU A 311 17.13 -4.48 -5.36
N LYS A 312 16.99 -5.55 -4.57
CA LYS A 312 18.02 -6.59 -4.42
C LYS A 312 18.27 -7.35 -5.73
N ALA A 313 17.20 -7.70 -6.46
CA ALA A 313 17.31 -8.35 -7.76
C ALA A 313 17.97 -7.44 -8.80
N TRP A 314 17.64 -6.14 -8.79
CA TRP A 314 18.22 -5.17 -9.71
C TRP A 314 19.72 -4.95 -9.46
N ALA A 315 20.11 -4.71 -8.20
CA ALA A 315 21.51 -4.52 -7.77
C ALA A 315 22.30 -3.50 -8.63
N GLY A 316 21.63 -2.46 -9.16
CA GLY A 316 22.24 -1.45 -10.02
C GLY A 316 22.57 -1.89 -11.46
N LYS A 317 22.14 -3.08 -11.91
CA LYS A 317 22.54 -3.67 -13.20
C LYS A 317 21.42 -3.63 -14.25
N LYS A 318 21.77 -3.20 -15.48
CA LYS A 318 20.83 -3.02 -16.63
C LYS A 318 20.09 -4.30 -16.95
N ASP A 319 20.86 -5.37 -17.03
CA ASP A 319 20.38 -6.68 -17.47
C ASP A 319 19.41 -7.32 -16.46
N ASN A 320 19.42 -6.87 -15.21
CA ASN A 320 18.54 -7.40 -14.16
C ASN A 320 17.15 -6.76 -14.13
N THR A 321 16.86 -5.80 -15.03
CA THR A 321 15.59 -5.04 -15.02
C THR A 321 14.36 -5.95 -15.00
N LYS A 322 14.34 -7.02 -15.82
CA LYS A 322 13.18 -7.94 -15.90
C LYS A 322 12.98 -8.75 -14.62
N VAL A 323 14.05 -9.26 -14.04
CA VAL A 323 14.00 -10.05 -12.79
C VAL A 323 13.50 -9.18 -11.64
N ALA A 324 13.98 -7.95 -11.55
CA ALA A 324 13.55 -6.99 -10.54
C ALA A 324 12.09 -6.54 -10.73
N GLN A 325 11.64 -6.35 -11.97
CA GLN A 325 10.23 -6.10 -12.27
C GLN A 325 9.34 -7.25 -11.81
N GLU A 326 9.77 -8.49 -12.02
CA GLU A 326 9.01 -9.67 -11.57
C GLU A 326 8.85 -9.71 -10.05
N GLU A 327 9.91 -9.40 -9.29
CA GLU A 327 9.83 -9.31 -7.82
C GLU A 327 8.84 -8.22 -7.37
N TYR A 328 8.88 -7.05 -8.00
CA TYR A 328 7.89 -6.01 -7.71
C TYR A 328 6.46 -6.46 -8.04
N VAL A 329 6.25 -7.10 -9.20
CA VAL A 329 4.93 -7.61 -9.62
C VAL A 329 4.40 -8.65 -8.63
N LYS A 330 5.24 -9.60 -8.20
CA LYS A 330 4.87 -10.60 -7.18
C LYS A 330 4.35 -9.90 -5.92
N ARG A 331 5.09 -8.92 -5.41
CA ARG A 331 4.72 -8.16 -4.21
C ARG A 331 3.44 -7.34 -4.42
N ALA A 332 3.25 -6.70 -5.57
CA ALA A 332 2.03 -5.98 -5.88
C ALA A 332 0.80 -6.92 -5.91
N LEU A 333 0.93 -8.09 -6.54
CA LEU A 333 -0.13 -9.10 -6.60
C LEU A 333 -0.42 -9.70 -5.22
N THR A 334 0.59 -10.05 -4.42
CA THR A 334 0.39 -10.58 -3.05
C THR A 334 -0.42 -9.62 -2.19
N ASN A 335 -0.19 -8.32 -2.32
CA ASN A 335 -0.94 -7.30 -1.58
C ASN A 335 -2.32 -6.98 -2.20
N SER A 336 -2.61 -7.41 -3.44
CA SER A 336 -3.83 -7.10 -4.20
C SER A 336 -4.83 -8.26 -4.32
N LEU A 337 -4.38 -9.51 -4.56
CA LEU A 337 -5.11 -10.43 -5.44
C LEU A 337 -6.24 -11.26 -4.80
N LEU A 338 -6.05 -11.93 -3.66
CA LEU A 338 -7.03 -12.92 -3.15
C LEU A 338 -7.85 -12.42 -1.97
N ALA A 339 -7.28 -11.52 -1.16
CA ALA A 339 -7.96 -10.92 -0.03
C ALA A 339 -9.15 -10.05 -0.47
N HIS A 340 -9.00 -9.31 -1.57
CA HIS A 340 -10.07 -8.46 -2.08
C HIS A 340 -11.29 -9.26 -2.60
N LEU A 341 -11.06 -10.32 -3.37
CA LEU A 341 -12.14 -11.13 -3.97
C LEU A 341 -12.96 -11.88 -2.92
N ALA A 342 -12.31 -12.49 -1.92
CA ALA A 342 -13.01 -13.24 -0.88
C ALA A 342 -13.66 -12.34 0.20
N CYS A 343 -12.98 -11.29 0.66
CA CYS A 343 -13.43 -10.55 1.84
C CYS A 343 -14.46 -9.47 1.54
N GLU A 344 -14.39 -8.83 0.35
CA GLU A 344 -15.26 -7.69 0.01
C GLU A 344 -16.35 -8.04 -1.00
N LYS A 345 -16.08 -9.00 -1.90
CA LYS A 345 -17.03 -9.43 -2.93
C LYS A 345 -17.72 -10.76 -2.62
N GLY A 346 -17.34 -11.44 -1.54
CA GLY A 346 -17.80 -12.80 -1.23
C GLY A 346 -17.42 -13.83 -2.32
N SER A 347 -16.52 -13.47 -3.23
CA SER A 347 -16.09 -14.31 -4.34
C SER A 347 -14.89 -15.14 -3.91
N TRP A 348 -15.16 -16.26 -3.28
CA TRP A 348 -14.14 -17.22 -2.84
C TRP A 348 -13.57 -18.06 -3.99
N GLY A 349 -14.18 -18.04 -5.17
CA GLY A 349 -13.77 -18.82 -6.32
C GLY A 349 -14.96 -19.37 -7.09
N PRO A 350 -14.72 -20.20 -8.13
CA PRO A 350 -13.44 -20.79 -8.48
C PRO A 350 -12.52 -19.85 -9.30
N HIS A 351 -11.27 -19.69 -8.86
CA HIS A 351 -10.22 -18.94 -9.55
C HIS A 351 -9.23 -19.89 -10.25
N LEU A 352 -8.76 -19.56 -11.45
CA LEU A 352 -7.80 -20.37 -12.20
C LEU A 352 -6.46 -19.65 -12.26
N ILE A 353 -5.39 -20.30 -11.80
CA ILE A 353 -4.01 -19.81 -11.93
C ILE A 353 -3.27 -20.74 -12.89
N ILE A 354 -2.78 -20.19 -14.00
CA ILE A 354 -2.07 -20.93 -15.05
C ILE A 354 -0.59 -20.58 -14.97
N VAL A 355 0.27 -21.57 -14.69
CA VAL A 355 1.71 -21.39 -14.46
C VAL A 355 2.55 -22.43 -15.21
N PRO A 356 3.85 -22.24 -15.42
CA PRO A 356 4.73 -23.32 -15.88
C PRO A 356 4.65 -24.54 -14.95
N THR A 357 4.69 -25.75 -15.52
CA THR A 357 4.58 -27.00 -14.74
C THR A 357 5.62 -27.08 -13.63
N SER A 358 6.83 -26.55 -13.86
CA SER A 358 7.96 -26.52 -12.94
C SER A 358 7.68 -25.78 -11.63
N VAL A 359 6.77 -24.81 -11.63
CA VAL A 359 6.52 -23.94 -10.46
C VAL A 359 5.16 -24.16 -9.82
N MET A 360 4.38 -25.14 -10.28
CA MET A 360 3.03 -25.41 -9.77
C MET A 360 3.00 -25.72 -8.27
N LEU A 361 3.94 -26.55 -7.80
CA LEU A 361 4.03 -26.90 -6.39
C LEU A 361 4.50 -25.72 -5.54
N ASN A 362 5.40 -24.87 -6.06
CA ASN A 362 5.78 -23.63 -5.40
C ASN A 362 4.57 -22.71 -5.22
N TRP A 363 3.77 -22.52 -6.28
CA TRP A 363 2.53 -21.73 -6.19
C TRP A 363 1.53 -22.29 -5.19
N GLU A 364 1.38 -23.61 -5.11
CA GLU A 364 0.51 -24.24 -4.10
C GLU A 364 1.00 -23.96 -2.68
N MET A 365 2.31 -24.14 -2.43
CA MET A 365 2.93 -23.89 -1.13
C MET A 365 2.77 -22.43 -0.73
N GLU A 366 3.07 -21.50 -1.64
CA GLU A 366 2.95 -20.06 -1.38
C GLU A 366 1.49 -19.63 -1.17
N LEU A 367 0.53 -20.18 -1.92
CA LEU A 367 -0.88 -19.88 -1.69
C LEU A 367 -1.40 -20.43 -0.36
N LYS A 368 -0.98 -21.64 0.03
CA LYS A 368 -1.30 -22.20 1.35
C LYS A 368 -0.70 -21.35 2.47
N ARG A 369 0.48 -20.78 2.24
CA ARG A 369 1.17 -19.89 3.17
C ARG A 369 0.51 -18.51 3.28
N TRP A 370 0.27 -17.84 2.16
CA TRP A 370 -0.22 -16.46 2.13
C TRP A 370 -1.75 -16.35 2.26
N CYS A 371 -2.49 -17.39 1.90
CA CYS A 371 -3.96 -17.41 1.86
C CYS A 371 -4.54 -18.75 2.40
N PRO A 372 -4.26 -19.14 3.66
CA PRO A 372 -4.61 -20.46 4.21
C PRO A 372 -6.12 -20.77 4.24
N GLY A 373 -6.98 -19.75 4.14
CA GLY A 373 -8.44 -19.93 4.03
C GLY A 373 -8.91 -20.39 2.65
N PHE A 374 -8.07 -20.35 1.62
CA PHE A 374 -8.40 -20.82 0.28
C PHE A 374 -8.17 -22.34 0.17
N LYS A 375 -9.19 -23.06 -0.32
CA LYS A 375 -9.05 -24.46 -0.72
C LYS A 375 -8.34 -24.51 -2.07
N ILE A 376 -7.14 -25.03 -2.10
CA ILE A 376 -6.30 -25.01 -3.31
C ILE A 376 -6.34 -26.39 -3.98
N LEU A 377 -6.60 -26.41 -5.28
CA LEU A 377 -6.55 -27.60 -6.13
C LEU A 377 -5.41 -27.47 -7.13
N THR A 378 -4.34 -28.25 -6.95
CA THR A 378 -3.25 -28.32 -7.93
C THR A 378 -3.57 -29.35 -8.99
N TYR A 379 -4.04 -28.89 -10.14
CA TYR A 379 -4.49 -29.71 -11.26
C TYR A 379 -3.32 -30.05 -12.22
N TYR A 380 -2.54 -31.04 -11.79
CA TYR A 380 -1.49 -31.74 -12.55
C TYR A 380 -1.55 -33.26 -12.31
N GLY A 381 -0.76 -34.03 -13.07
CA GLY A 381 -0.64 -35.48 -12.92
C GLY A 381 -1.07 -36.25 -14.17
N ALA A 382 -1.04 -37.58 -14.15
CA ALA A 382 -1.48 -38.42 -15.26
C ALA A 382 -3.00 -38.28 -15.54
N GLN A 383 -3.48 -38.71 -16.72
CA GLN A 383 -4.89 -38.57 -17.09
C GLN A 383 -5.85 -39.23 -16.08
N LYS A 384 -5.46 -40.38 -15.51
CA LYS A 384 -6.20 -41.09 -14.46
C LYS A 384 -6.30 -40.27 -13.17
N GLU A 385 -5.20 -39.68 -12.71
CA GLU A 385 -5.16 -38.82 -11.51
C GLU A 385 -6.00 -37.56 -11.69
N ARG A 386 -5.91 -36.92 -12.86
CA ARG A 386 -6.75 -35.76 -13.17
C ARG A 386 -8.23 -36.12 -13.21
N ARG A 387 -8.58 -37.32 -13.69
CA ARG A 387 -9.97 -37.83 -13.67
C ARG A 387 -10.48 -38.01 -12.23
N LEU A 388 -9.63 -38.49 -11.33
CA LEU A 388 -9.97 -38.59 -9.90
C LEU A 388 -10.14 -37.21 -9.26
N LYS A 389 -9.22 -36.25 -9.52
CA LYS A 389 -9.33 -34.86 -9.03
C LYS A 389 -10.60 -34.13 -9.51
N ARG A 390 -11.19 -34.55 -10.64
CA ARG A 390 -12.46 -34.01 -11.16
C ARG A 390 -13.71 -34.59 -10.46
N GLN A 391 -13.58 -35.67 -9.69
CA GLN A 391 -14.71 -36.25 -8.97
C GLN A 391 -15.20 -35.27 -7.89
N GLY A 392 -16.43 -34.78 -8.03
CA GLY A 392 -17.02 -33.82 -7.10
C GLY A 392 -16.50 -32.39 -7.21
N TRP A 393 -15.68 -32.07 -8.21
CA TRP A 393 -15.06 -30.74 -8.35
C TRP A 393 -16.06 -29.62 -8.69
N THR A 394 -17.26 -29.98 -9.15
CA THR A 394 -18.35 -29.06 -9.50
C THR A 394 -19.21 -28.71 -8.29
N LYS A 395 -18.95 -29.31 -7.12
CA LYS A 395 -19.64 -28.97 -5.88
C LYS A 395 -19.24 -27.56 -5.45
N PRO A 396 -20.19 -26.75 -4.91
CA PRO A 396 -19.86 -25.47 -4.30
C PRO A 396 -18.74 -25.62 -3.26
N ASN A 397 -17.73 -24.75 -3.31
CA ASN A 397 -16.57 -24.76 -2.41
C ASN A 397 -15.77 -26.09 -2.39
N ALA A 398 -15.77 -26.86 -3.48
CA ALA A 398 -14.87 -28.00 -3.65
C ALA A 398 -13.39 -27.54 -3.63
N PHE A 399 -13.12 -26.43 -4.31
CA PHE A 399 -11.88 -25.65 -4.23
C PHE A 399 -12.20 -24.18 -4.52
N HIS A 400 -11.29 -23.31 -4.11
CA HIS A 400 -11.35 -21.86 -4.25
C HIS A 400 -10.37 -21.37 -5.33
N VAL A 401 -9.16 -21.96 -5.38
CA VAL A 401 -8.16 -21.71 -6.44
C VAL A 401 -7.75 -23.03 -7.09
N CYS A 402 -7.79 -23.12 -8.41
CA CYS A 402 -7.23 -24.20 -9.21
C CYS A 402 -5.92 -23.73 -9.84
N ILE A 403 -4.81 -24.41 -9.56
CA ILE A 403 -3.50 -24.12 -10.16
C ILE A 403 -3.24 -25.19 -11.22
N THR A 404 -2.97 -24.77 -12.46
CA THR A 404 -2.69 -25.70 -13.57
C THR A 404 -1.63 -25.12 -14.51
N SER A 405 -1.22 -25.87 -15.54
CA SER A 405 -0.22 -25.40 -16.50
C SER A 405 -0.76 -25.15 -17.89
N TYR A 406 -0.07 -24.27 -18.63
CA TYR A 406 -0.41 -23.91 -20.01
C TYR A 406 -0.67 -25.14 -20.89
N LYS A 407 0.22 -26.13 -20.81
CA LYS A 407 0.10 -27.40 -21.55
C LYS A 407 -1.19 -28.14 -21.19
N LEU A 408 -1.54 -28.17 -19.91
CA LEU A 408 -2.74 -28.89 -19.44
C LEU A 408 -4.03 -28.15 -19.79
N VAL A 409 -4.04 -26.83 -19.71
CA VAL A 409 -5.22 -26.01 -20.03
C VAL A 409 -5.63 -26.20 -21.48
N LEU A 410 -4.68 -26.18 -22.42
CA LEU A 410 -4.97 -26.38 -23.85
C LEU A 410 -5.59 -27.75 -24.15
N HIS A 411 -5.12 -28.80 -23.47
CA HIS A 411 -5.64 -30.17 -23.66
C HIS A 411 -6.90 -30.50 -22.84
N THR A 412 -7.25 -29.71 -21.82
CA THR A 412 -8.35 -30.01 -20.90
C THR A 412 -9.38 -28.89 -20.79
N TRP A 413 -9.31 -27.88 -21.67
CA TRP A 413 -10.24 -26.75 -21.74
C TRP A 413 -11.70 -27.20 -21.83
N ALA A 414 -12.00 -28.27 -22.56
CA ALA A 414 -13.35 -28.84 -22.66
C ALA A 414 -13.94 -29.27 -21.29
N HIS A 415 -13.09 -29.53 -20.28
CA HIS A 415 -13.53 -29.82 -18.92
C HIS A 415 -13.48 -28.59 -18.01
N LEU A 416 -12.49 -27.69 -18.19
CA LEU A 416 -12.40 -26.44 -17.42
C LEU A 416 -13.49 -25.43 -17.80
N GLY A 417 -13.99 -25.47 -19.04
CA GLY A 417 -15.02 -24.58 -19.57
C GLY A 417 -16.46 -25.11 -19.48
N THR A 418 -16.74 -26.14 -18.68
CA THR A 418 -18.11 -26.67 -18.52
C THR A 418 -19.08 -25.60 -17.98
N PRO A 419 -20.35 -25.58 -18.46
CA PRO A 419 -21.34 -24.60 -18.02
C PRO A 419 -21.53 -24.60 -16.49
N GLY A 420 -21.45 -23.43 -15.87
CA GLY A 420 -21.65 -23.23 -14.42
C GLY A 420 -20.43 -22.77 -13.63
N HIS A 421 -19.24 -22.67 -14.25
CA HIS A 421 -18.03 -22.11 -13.62
C HIS A 421 -17.55 -20.90 -14.43
N THR A 422 -17.64 -19.70 -13.86
CA THR A 422 -17.06 -18.49 -14.46
C THR A 422 -15.70 -18.27 -13.80
N TRP A 423 -14.62 -18.50 -14.55
CA TRP A 423 -13.27 -18.42 -14.01
C TRP A 423 -12.71 -17.01 -14.13
N ALA A 424 -12.14 -16.49 -13.04
CA ALA A 424 -11.11 -15.46 -13.14
C ALA A 424 -9.78 -16.17 -13.45
N VAL A 425 -9.22 -15.91 -14.64
CA VAL A 425 -7.98 -16.55 -15.10
C VAL A 425 -6.80 -15.63 -14.84
N PHE A 426 -5.85 -16.12 -14.06
CA PHE A 426 -4.59 -15.45 -13.74
C PHE A 426 -3.45 -16.19 -14.43
N TRP A 427 -2.63 -15.46 -15.17
CA TRP A 427 -1.45 -15.99 -15.82
C TRP A 427 -0.25 -15.74 -14.90
N GLY A 428 0.24 -16.81 -14.27
CA GLY A 428 1.48 -16.76 -13.50
C GLY A 428 2.64 -17.12 -14.40
N PHE A 429 3.54 -16.17 -14.66
CA PHE A 429 4.84 -16.44 -15.25
C PHE A 429 5.88 -16.47 -14.14
N LEU A 430 6.00 -17.62 -13.49
CA LEU A 430 7.20 -17.98 -12.74
C LEU A 430 7.89 -19.03 -13.61
N GLY A 431 8.75 -18.60 -14.52
CA GLY A 431 9.40 -19.51 -15.47
C GLY A 431 10.54 -18.81 -16.20
N ASP A 432 11.70 -18.77 -15.55
CA ASP A 432 12.99 -19.30 -16.02
C ASP A 432 14.12 -18.68 -15.21
N PHE A 433 14.51 -19.38 -14.14
CA PHE A 433 15.89 -19.53 -13.67
C PHE A 433 16.07 -20.94 -13.11
#